data_AF-A0AAV8RWG1-F1
#
_entry.id   AF-A0AAV8RWG1-F1
#
_cell.length_a   1.000
_cell.length_b   1.000
_cell.length_c   1.000
_cell.angle_alpha   90.00
_cell.angle_beta   90.00
_cell.angle_gamma   90.00
#
_symmetry.space_group_name_H-M   'P 1'
#
loop_
_entity.id
_entity.type
_entity.pdbx_description
1 polymer ?
#
loop_
_entity_poly.entity_id
_entity_poly.type
_entity_poly.pdbx_seq_one_letter_code
_entity_poly.pdbx_strand_id
1 'polypeptide(L)'
;MHKAENKYEVGKIADKEEAKQRRVRAILNKLTPKNFTRLFAQIRGVNIDNALTLSGVVSQIFNKALMEPTFCEVYANFCVHLAAELPTFSEGISFKRLLLNACQEEFERREREEAEGGKVEMQQQTNGEREARRLLARMRGLGNVRLIGELYKARMLTERIMHECIKKLLGQHQNPEEEDVEAVCRLLGVIGKTIDHPKAKEYMDAYFDIMAKLSTNQKLSLRVRFMLRDAIDLRKNKWQARRLMLV
;
A
#
# COMPACT_ATOMS: atom_id res chain seq x y z
N MET A 1 -43.36 22.86 3.31
CA MET A 1 -42.28 23.45 2.48
C MET A 1 -40.87 23.07 2.97
N HIS A 2 -40.63 22.91 4.28
CA HIS A 2 -39.31 22.54 4.84
C HIS A 2 -38.64 21.26 4.32
N LYS A 3 -39.38 20.24 3.86
CA LYS A 3 -38.77 19.00 3.31
C LYS A 3 -38.12 19.19 1.93
N ALA A 4 -38.58 20.15 1.13
CA ALA A 4 -38.06 20.40 -0.21
C ALA A 4 -36.79 21.26 -0.18
N GLU A 5 -36.73 22.25 0.71
CA GLU A 5 -35.55 23.10 0.94
C GLU A 5 -34.38 22.28 1.50
N ASN A 6 -34.62 21.42 2.51
CA ASN A 6 -33.59 20.53 3.05
C ASN A 6 -33.04 19.57 1.99
N LYS A 7 -33.88 19.07 1.07
CA LYS A 7 -33.44 18.17 -0.01
C LYS A 7 -32.57 18.90 -1.04
N TYR A 8 -32.87 20.17 -1.33
CA TYR A 8 -32.11 21.00 -2.26
C TYR A 8 -30.77 21.46 -1.68
N GLU A 9 -30.71 21.80 -0.40
CA GLU A 9 -29.47 22.16 0.29
C GLU A 9 -28.51 20.96 0.42
N VAL A 10 -29.04 19.79 0.77
CA VAL A 10 -28.25 18.54 0.82
C VAL A 10 -27.67 18.21 -0.56
N GLY A 11 -28.44 18.41 -1.64
CA GLY A 11 -27.96 18.24 -3.02
C GLY A 11 -26.77 19.17 -3.35
N LYS A 12 -26.87 20.46 -3.01
CA LYS A 12 -25.78 21.43 -3.23
C LYS A 12 -24.50 21.11 -2.45
N ILE A 13 -24.62 20.58 -1.24
CA ILE A 13 -23.46 20.18 -0.42
C ILE A 13 -22.77 18.97 -1.06
N ALA A 14 -23.54 17.97 -1.48
CA ALA A 14 -23.02 16.80 -2.18
C ALA A 14 -22.29 17.18 -3.48
N ASP A 15 -22.86 18.09 -4.28
CA ASP A 15 -22.25 18.56 -5.54
C ASP A 15 -20.91 19.28 -5.30
N LYS A 16 -20.81 20.09 -4.23
CA LYS A 16 -19.57 20.78 -3.86
C LYS A 16 -18.47 19.80 -3.44
N GLU A 17 -18.81 18.81 -2.63
CA GLU A 17 -17.87 17.77 -2.21
C GLU A 17 -17.41 16.93 -3.41
N GLU A 18 -18.32 16.57 -4.29
CA GLU A 18 -17.96 15.83 -5.50
C GLU A 18 -17.03 16.65 -6.40
N ALA A 19 -17.27 17.97 -6.54
CA ALA A 19 -16.39 18.86 -7.28
C ALA A 19 -14.97 18.91 -6.69
N LYS A 20 -14.84 19.00 -5.36
CA LYS A 20 -13.53 18.91 -4.68
C LYS A 20 -12.84 17.57 -5.00
N GLN A 21 -13.56 16.45 -4.87
CA GLN A 21 -13.02 15.11 -5.15
C GLN A 21 -12.59 14.95 -6.61
N ARG A 22 -13.37 15.47 -7.58
CA ARG A 22 -13.03 15.46 -9.01
C ARG A 22 -11.77 16.29 -9.29
N ARG A 23 -11.61 17.43 -8.62
CA ARG A 23 -10.40 18.26 -8.76
C ARG A 23 -9.16 17.56 -8.23
N VAL A 24 -9.25 16.87 -7.10
CA VAL A 24 -8.15 16.03 -6.57
C VAL A 24 -7.81 14.92 -7.55
N ARG A 25 -8.80 14.20 -8.10
CA ARG A 25 -8.58 13.17 -9.14
C ARG A 25 -7.78 13.71 -10.32
N ALA A 26 -8.18 14.88 -10.83
CA ALA A 26 -7.51 15.51 -11.97
C ALA A 26 -6.06 15.90 -11.68
N ILE A 27 -5.75 16.31 -10.45
CA ILE A 27 -4.39 16.61 -9.99
C ILE A 27 -3.56 15.33 -9.93
N LEU A 28 -4.09 14.29 -9.25
CA LEU A 28 -3.38 13.02 -9.07
C LEU A 28 -3.08 12.35 -10.41
N ASN A 29 -4.00 12.41 -11.39
CA ASN A 29 -3.80 11.89 -12.74
C ASN A 29 -2.62 12.52 -13.50
N LYS A 30 -2.14 13.69 -13.06
CA LYS A 30 -1.00 14.38 -13.65
C LYS A 30 0.24 14.30 -12.78
N LEU A 31 0.19 13.64 -11.62
CA LEU A 31 1.27 13.66 -10.63
C LEU A 31 2.51 12.93 -11.15
N THR A 32 3.63 13.65 -11.19
CA THR A 32 4.95 13.13 -11.56
C THR A 32 6.03 13.84 -10.73
N PRO A 33 7.27 13.31 -10.67
CA PRO A 33 8.37 14.02 -10.01
C PRO A 33 8.56 15.45 -10.56
N LYS A 34 8.44 15.62 -11.87
CA LYS A 34 8.74 16.90 -12.56
C LYS A 34 7.76 18.02 -12.22
N ASN A 35 6.51 17.69 -11.91
CA ASN A 35 5.46 18.68 -11.67
C ASN A 35 4.91 18.65 -10.23
N PHE A 36 5.60 17.97 -9.33
CA PHE A 36 5.24 17.77 -7.93
C PHE A 36 4.88 19.09 -7.24
N THR A 37 5.80 20.06 -7.18
CA THR A 37 5.61 21.34 -6.49
C THR A 37 4.39 22.10 -7.00
N ARG A 38 4.20 22.12 -8.33
CA ARG A 38 3.07 22.78 -8.97
C ARG A 38 1.74 22.12 -8.60
N LEU A 39 1.67 20.79 -8.65
CA LEU A 39 0.45 20.04 -8.36
C LEU A 39 0.11 20.02 -6.87
N PHE A 40 1.13 20.01 -6.01
CA PHE A 40 0.94 20.14 -4.58
C PHE A 40 0.32 21.50 -4.21
N ALA A 41 0.80 22.59 -4.82
CA ALA A 41 0.19 23.91 -4.67
C ALA A 41 -1.28 23.94 -5.15
N GLN A 42 -1.64 23.16 -6.17
CA GLN A 42 -3.04 23.04 -6.62
C GLN A 42 -3.92 22.32 -5.59
N ILE A 43 -3.40 21.31 -4.87
CA ILE A 43 -4.15 20.65 -3.79
C ILE A 43 -4.48 21.64 -2.68
N ARG A 44 -3.55 22.51 -2.30
CA ARG A 44 -3.83 23.56 -1.31
C ARG A 44 -5.02 24.43 -1.70
N GLY A 45 -5.20 24.67 -3.00
CA GLY A 45 -6.32 25.43 -3.54
C GLY A 45 -7.66 24.68 -3.64
N VAL A 46 -7.75 23.40 -3.24
CA VAL A 46 -9.00 22.60 -3.28
C VAL A 46 -9.91 22.93 -2.09
N ASN A 47 -9.38 23.55 -1.03
CA ASN A 47 -10.09 23.80 0.24
C ASN A 47 -10.58 22.48 0.89
N ILE A 48 -9.64 21.74 1.48
CA ILE A 48 -9.92 20.53 2.27
C ILE A 48 -10.30 20.98 3.67
N ASP A 49 -11.60 21.20 3.88
CA ASP A 49 -12.18 21.85 5.07
C ASP A 49 -12.97 20.89 5.97
N ASN A 50 -13.07 19.62 5.62
CA ASN A 50 -13.77 18.62 6.43
C ASN A 50 -13.16 17.20 6.29
N ALA A 51 -13.51 16.34 7.24
CA ALA A 51 -13.01 14.97 7.32
C ALA A 51 -13.43 14.10 6.12
N LEU A 52 -14.61 14.33 5.54
CA LEU A 52 -15.09 13.60 4.36
C LEU A 52 -14.21 13.90 3.14
N THR A 53 -13.92 15.18 2.90
CA THR A 53 -13.02 15.57 1.81
C THR A 53 -11.64 14.92 2.01
N LEU A 54 -11.08 15.02 3.22
CA LEU A 54 -9.77 14.48 3.57
C LEU A 54 -9.69 12.96 3.38
N SER A 55 -10.70 12.23 3.85
CA SER A 55 -10.81 10.78 3.66
C SER A 55 -10.80 10.42 2.18
N GLY A 56 -11.59 11.13 1.36
CA GLY A 56 -11.58 10.93 -0.09
C GLY A 56 -10.22 11.23 -0.73
N VAL A 57 -9.49 12.25 -0.28
CA VAL A 57 -8.12 12.53 -0.76
C VAL A 57 -7.18 11.37 -0.47
N VAL A 58 -7.18 10.84 0.75
CA VAL A 58 -6.35 9.69 1.15
C VAL A 58 -6.70 8.47 0.31
N SER A 59 -7.99 8.13 0.20
CA SER A 59 -8.44 6.99 -0.60
C SER A 59 -8.04 7.12 -2.07
N GLN A 60 -8.11 8.31 -2.68
CA GLN A 60 -7.69 8.51 -4.06
C GLN A 60 -6.18 8.33 -4.26
N ILE A 61 -5.36 8.91 -3.37
CA ILE A 61 -3.90 8.75 -3.43
C ILE A 61 -3.53 7.28 -3.30
N PHE A 62 -4.11 6.60 -2.31
CA PHE A 62 -3.82 5.21 -2.05
C PHE A 62 -4.18 4.34 -3.25
N ASN A 63 -5.43 4.41 -3.73
CA ASN A 63 -5.90 3.64 -4.87
C ASN A 63 -5.05 3.86 -6.13
N LYS A 64 -4.62 5.10 -6.38
CA LYS A 64 -3.79 5.40 -7.54
C LYS A 64 -2.38 4.82 -7.40
N ALA A 65 -1.79 4.95 -6.22
CA ALA A 65 -0.47 4.38 -5.93
C ALA A 65 -0.45 2.85 -6.02
N LEU A 66 -1.55 2.17 -5.67
CA LEU A 66 -1.69 0.72 -5.87
C LEU A 66 -1.67 0.30 -7.35
N MET A 67 -2.19 1.14 -8.23
CA MET A 67 -2.24 0.88 -9.68
C MET A 67 -0.98 1.33 -10.42
N GLU A 68 -0.18 2.18 -9.80
CA GLU A 68 0.97 2.84 -10.41
C GLU A 68 2.24 2.61 -9.57
N PRO A 69 2.71 1.35 -9.45
CA PRO A 69 3.79 0.99 -8.54
C PRO A 69 5.10 1.74 -8.82
N THR A 70 5.34 2.15 -10.07
CA THR A 70 6.52 2.94 -10.45
C THR A 70 6.57 4.32 -9.83
N PHE A 71 5.42 4.88 -9.42
CA PHE A 71 5.30 6.21 -8.84
C PHE A 71 5.10 6.19 -7.32
N CYS A 72 5.15 5.02 -6.66
CA CYS A 72 4.96 4.90 -5.20
C CYS A 72 5.83 5.86 -4.38
N GLU A 73 7.09 6.09 -4.78
CA GLU A 73 7.98 7.04 -4.09
C GLU A 73 7.45 8.48 -4.16
N VAL A 74 6.92 8.88 -5.32
CA VAL A 74 6.31 10.21 -5.50
C VAL A 74 5.06 10.35 -4.64
N TYR A 75 4.22 9.31 -4.59
CA TYR A 75 3.03 9.27 -3.73
C TYR A 75 3.39 9.32 -2.24
N ALA A 76 4.43 8.59 -1.81
CA ALA A 76 4.89 8.61 -0.42
C ALA A 76 5.40 10.00 -0.01
N ASN A 77 6.20 10.64 -0.85
CA ASN A 77 6.64 12.03 -0.63
C ASN A 77 5.45 12.98 -0.58
N PHE A 78 4.47 12.81 -1.47
CA PHE A 78 3.25 13.61 -1.47
C PHE A 78 2.48 13.47 -0.14
N CYS A 79 2.35 12.24 0.37
CA CYS A 79 1.73 11.97 1.67
C CYS A 79 2.44 12.69 2.83
N VAL A 80 3.78 12.77 2.83
CA VAL A 80 4.54 13.52 3.85
C VAL A 80 4.16 15.00 3.84
N HIS A 81 4.15 15.61 2.66
CA HIS A 81 3.80 17.02 2.52
C HIS A 81 2.35 17.31 2.91
N LEU A 82 1.41 16.45 2.53
CA LEU A 82 0.00 16.58 2.92
C LEU A 82 -0.20 16.42 4.44
N ALA A 83 0.51 15.48 5.07
CA ALA A 83 0.42 15.29 6.51
C ALA A 83 0.96 16.48 7.31
N ALA A 84 1.90 17.25 6.75
CA ALA A 84 2.45 18.45 7.37
C ALA A 84 1.56 19.69 7.20
N GLU A 85 0.85 19.82 6.08
CA GLU A 85 0.07 21.02 5.76
C GLU A 85 -1.42 20.92 6.06
N LEU A 86 -2.02 19.72 5.98
CA LEU A 86 -3.46 19.57 6.15
C LEU A 86 -3.85 19.58 7.63
N PRO A 87 -5.00 20.20 7.96
CA PRO A 87 -5.45 20.31 9.34
C PRO A 87 -5.82 18.94 9.92
N THR A 88 -5.78 18.86 11.24
CA THR A 88 -6.45 17.79 11.97
C THR A 88 -7.87 18.24 12.28
N PHE A 89 -8.85 17.44 11.89
CA PHE A 89 -10.27 17.71 12.14
C PHE A 89 -10.70 17.18 13.51
N SER A 90 -11.96 17.45 13.88
CA SER A 90 -12.59 16.93 15.10
C SER A 90 -12.34 15.42 15.28
N GLU A 91 -12.28 14.98 16.53
CA GLU A 91 -12.00 13.57 16.91
C GLU A 91 -10.59 13.07 16.56
N GLY A 92 -9.66 13.98 16.24
CA GLY A 92 -8.28 13.64 15.92
C GLY A 92 -8.14 12.98 14.54
N ILE A 93 -9.05 13.30 13.61
CA ILE A 93 -8.99 12.83 12.22
C ILE A 93 -7.93 13.66 11.49
N SER A 94 -6.74 13.07 11.36
CA SER A 94 -5.60 13.64 10.62
C SER A 94 -5.30 12.82 9.37
N PHE A 95 -4.58 13.41 8.42
CA PHE A 95 -4.12 12.71 7.22
C PHE A 95 -3.33 11.44 7.58
N LYS A 96 -2.43 11.54 8.58
CA LYS A 96 -1.62 10.40 9.03
C LYS A 96 -2.48 9.26 9.60
N ARG A 97 -3.50 9.59 10.39
CA ARG A 97 -4.42 8.58 10.94
C ARG A 97 -5.23 7.89 9.84
N LEU A 98 -5.76 8.66 8.89
CA LEU A 98 -6.50 8.10 7.76
C LEU A 98 -5.62 7.24 6.85
N LEU A 99 -4.37 7.64 6.62
CA LEU A 99 -3.41 6.86 5.85
C LEU A 99 -3.10 5.52 6.53
N LEU A 100 -2.92 5.51 7.86
CA LEU A 100 -2.73 4.27 8.62
C LEU A 100 -3.95 3.35 8.52
N ASN A 101 -5.15 3.91 8.66
CA ASN A 101 -6.40 3.16 8.52
C ASN A 101 -6.53 2.56 7.10
N ALA A 102 -6.18 3.31 6.06
CA ALA A 102 -6.21 2.82 4.68
C ALA A 102 -5.24 1.64 4.46
N CYS A 103 -4.04 1.69 5.05
CA CYS A 103 -3.09 0.57 4.99
C CYS A 103 -3.67 -0.68 5.68
N GLN A 104 -4.26 -0.51 6.87
CA GLN A 104 -4.88 -1.59 7.62
C GLN A 104 -6.04 -2.22 6.83
N GLU A 105 -6.92 -1.39 6.29
CA GLU A 105 -8.08 -1.84 5.52
C GLU A 105 -7.66 -2.65 4.30
N GLU A 106 -6.61 -2.23 3.58
CA GLU A 106 -6.10 -2.93 2.41
C GLU A 106 -5.42 -4.26 2.75
N PHE A 107 -4.81 -4.37 3.93
CA PHE A 107 -4.35 -5.67 4.41
C PHE A 107 -5.51 -6.63 4.67
N GLU A 108 -6.55 -6.17 5.35
CA GLU A 108 -7.71 -7.00 5.67
C GLU A 108 -8.58 -7.29 4.44
N ARG A 109 -8.48 -6.48 3.38
CA ARG A 109 -9.26 -6.60 2.14
C ARG A 109 -9.09 -7.97 1.48
N ARG A 110 -7.86 -8.50 1.41
CA ARG A 110 -7.59 -9.82 0.81
C ARG A 110 -8.31 -10.95 1.55
N GLU A 111 -8.35 -10.90 2.88
CA GLU A 111 -9.05 -11.89 3.71
C GLU A 111 -10.57 -11.79 3.56
N ARG A 112 -11.11 -10.56 3.49
CA ARG A 112 -12.53 -10.33 3.23
C ARG A 112 -12.94 -10.83 1.84
N GLU A 113 -12.17 -10.48 0.80
CA GLU A 113 -12.45 -10.93 -0.57
C GLU A 113 -12.36 -12.46 -0.72
N GLU A 114 -11.42 -13.12 -0.03
CA GLU A 114 -11.32 -14.59 0.00
C GLU A 114 -12.48 -15.24 0.78
N ALA A 115 -12.89 -14.65 1.92
CA ALA A 115 -13.99 -15.14 2.74
C ALA A 115 -15.38 -14.92 2.11
N GLU A 116 -15.60 -13.77 1.47
CA GLU A 116 -16.84 -13.38 0.80
C GLU A 116 -16.96 -14.01 -0.59
N GLY A 117 -15.83 -14.16 -1.30
CA GLY A 117 -15.75 -14.87 -2.58
C GLY A 117 -16.18 -16.33 -2.49
N GLY A 118 -16.12 -16.92 -1.28
CA GLY A 118 -16.64 -18.25 -0.99
C GLY A 118 -18.16 -18.33 -0.82
N LYS A 119 -18.89 -17.21 -0.65
CA LYS A 119 -20.29 -17.25 -0.16
C LYS A 119 -21.38 -16.68 -1.06
N VAL A 120 -21.15 -15.78 -2.03
CA VAL A 120 -22.32 -15.14 -2.72
C VAL A 120 -22.20 -14.89 -4.25
N GLU A 121 -21.03 -14.82 -4.88
CA GLU A 121 -20.94 -14.41 -6.32
C GLU A 121 -20.43 -15.48 -7.31
N MET A 122 -20.10 -16.68 -6.83
CA MET A 122 -19.40 -17.71 -7.62
C MET A 122 -20.22 -18.40 -8.73
N GLN A 123 -21.51 -18.06 -8.90
CA GLN A 123 -22.39 -18.77 -9.85
C GLN A 123 -22.71 -18.02 -11.16
N GLN A 124 -22.41 -16.72 -11.27
CA GLN A 124 -22.77 -15.95 -12.48
C GLN A 124 -21.60 -15.32 -13.25
N GLN A 125 -20.38 -15.32 -12.70
CA GLN A 125 -19.21 -14.78 -13.40
C GLN A 125 -18.62 -15.78 -14.40
N THR A 126 -18.34 -15.31 -15.60
CA THR A 126 -17.59 -16.04 -16.63
C THR A 126 -16.16 -16.32 -16.17
N ASN A 127 -15.50 -17.32 -16.76
CA ASN A 127 -14.11 -17.62 -16.40
C ASN A 127 -13.17 -16.41 -16.65
N GLY A 128 -13.42 -15.65 -17.72
CA GLY A 128 -12.65 -14.44 -18.04
C GLY A 128 -12.77 -13.33 -17.00
N GLU A 129 -13.97 -13.09 -16.46
CA GLU A 129 -14.18 -12.09 -15.39
C GLU A 129 -13.47 -12.48 -14.08
N ARG A 130 -13.47 -13.79 -13.75
CA ARG A 130 -12.76 -14.30 -12.59
C ARG A 130 -11.26 -14.13 -12.73
N GLU A 131 -10.71 -14.44 -13.89
CA GLU A 131 -9.28 -14.25 -14.19
C GLU A 131 -8.89 -12.77 -14.16
N ALA A 132 -9.69 -11.89 -14.75
CA ALA A 132 -9.47 -10.45 -14.70
C ALA A 132 -9.50 -9.91 -13.25
N ARG A 133 -10.46 -10.35 -12.42
CA ARG A 133 -10.54 -9.98 -10.99
C ARG A 133 -9.30 -10.45 -10.23
N ARG A 134 -8.85 -11.68 -10.46
CA ARG A 134 -7.63 -12.23 -9.84
C ARG A 134 -6.39 -11.44 -10.26
N LEU A 135 -6.25 -11.12 -11.54
CA LEU A 135 -5.13 -10.33 -12.04
C LEU A 135 -5.12 -8.93 -11.41
N LEU A 136 -6.28 -8.26 -11.33
CA LEU A 136 -6.39 -6.94 -10.71
C LEU A 136 -6.05 -6.96 -9.22
N ALA A 137 -6.53 -7.98 -8.49
CA ALA A 137 -6.21 -8.16 -7.08
C ALA A 137 -4.70 -8.37 -6.87
N ARG A 138 -4.06 -9.16 -7.74
CA ARG A 138 -2.59 -9.36 -7.72
C ARG A 138 -1.82 -8.07 -8.00
N MET A 139 -2.20 -7.32 -9.04
CA MET A 139 -1.56 -6.04 -9.36
C MET A 139 -1.68 -5.05 -8.19
N ARG A 140 -2.87 -4.93 -7.59
CA ARG A 140 -3.09 -4.11 -6.39
C ARG A 140 -2.23 -4.56 -5.21
N GLY A 141 -2.14 -5.87 -4.95
CA GLY A 141 -1.34 -6.43 -3.86
C GLY A 141 0.14 -6.06 -3.97
N LEU A 142 0.72 -6.18 -5.16
CA LEU A 142 2.11 -5.77 -5.42
C LEU A 142 2.32 -4.26 -5.27
N GLY A 143 1.38 -3.45 -5.78
CA GLY A 143 1.38 -2.01 -5.57
C GLY A 143 1.30 -1.63 -4.09
N ASN A 144 0.53 -2.38 -3.30
CA ASN A 144 0.37 -2.16 -1.87
C ASN A 144 1.68 -2.37 -1.12
N VAL A 145 2.34 -3.50 -1.35
CA VAL A 145 3.63 -3.81 -0.71
C VAL A 145 4.68 -2.74 -1.03
N ARG A 146 4.72 -2.28 -2.28
CA ARG A 146 5.67 -1.24 -2.70
C ARG A 146 5.34 0.11 -2.06
N LEU A 147 4.08 0.53 -2.08
CA LEU A 147 3.65 1.79 -1.46
C LEU A 147 3.94 1.81 0.04
N ILE A 148 3.62 0.73 0.74
CA ILE A 148 3.84 0.60 2.18
C ILE A 148 5.33 0.68 2.52
N GLY A 149 6.20 0.03 1.73
CA GLY A 149 7.64 0.15 1.89
C GLY A 149 8.15 1.59 1.75
N GLU A 150 7.65 2.34 0.76
CA GLU A 150 8.00 3.74 0.57
C GLU A 150 7.44 4.66 1.67
N LEU A 151 6.20 4.42 2.12
CA LEU A 151 5.60 5.15 3.24
C LEU A 151 6.35 4.90 4.56
N TYR A 152 6.83 3.68 4.80
CA TYR A 152 7.64 3.37 5.97
C TYR A 152 9.01 4.07 5.91
N LYS A 153 9.69 4.06 4.76
CA LYS A 153 10.92 4.85 4.54
C LYS A 153 10.70 6.34 4.82
N ALA A 154 9.55 6.85 4.41
CA ALA A 154 9.12 8.23 4.65
C ALA A 154 8.65 8.50 6.10
N ARG A 155 8.77 7.54 7.02
CA ARG A 155 8.33 7.62 8.43
C ARG A 155 6.83 7.92 8.61
N MET A 156 6.04 7.54 7.61
CA MET A 156 4.58 7.68 7.64
C MET A 156 3.89 6.50 8.31
N LEU A 157 4.53 5.32 8.34
CA LEU A 157 4.01 4.10 8.95
C LEU A 157 4.81 3.67 10.17
N THR A 158 4.19 2.84 11.01
CA THR A 158 4.83 2.21 12.17
C THR A 158 5.42 0.86 11.80
N GLU A 159 6.40 0.40 12.59
CA GLU A 159 7.03 -0.91 12.42
C GLU A 159 6.02 -2.07 12.55
N ARG A 160 4.99 -1.90 13.39
CA ARG A 160 3.91 -2.89 13.53
C ARG A 160 3.26 -3.25 12.19
N ILE A 161 2.93 -2.24 11.38
CA ILE A 161 2.33 -2.44 10.05
C ILE A 161 3.28 -3.23 9.14
N MET A 162 4.60 -3.02 9.25
CA MET A 162 5.59 -3.76 8.48
C MET A 162 5.66 -5.23 8.88
N HIS A 163 5.62 -5.54 10.18
CA HIS A 163 5.58 -6.93 10.64
C HIS A 163 4.30 -7.64 10.20
N GLU A 164 3.15 -6.98 10.23
CA GLU A 164 1.88 -7.55 9.74
C GLU A 164 1.95 -7.84 8.23
N CYS A 165 2.53 -6.93 7.44
CA CYS A 165 2.79 -7.13 6.02
C CYS A 165 3.66 -8.39 5.75
N ILE A 166 4.80 -8.50 6.44
CA ILE A 166 5.73 -9.62 6.27
C ILE A 166 5.08 -10.95 6.66
N LYS A 167 4.37 -11.00 7.79
CA LYS A 167 3.63 -12.19 8.22
C LYS A 167 2.62 -12.64 7.18
N LYS A 168 1.87 -11.69 6.62
CA LYS A 168 0.84 -11.99 5.62
C LYS A 168 1.44 -12.56 4.33
N LEU A 169 2.52 -11.95 3.83
CA LEU A 169 3.22 -12.42 2.63
C LEU A 169 3.88 -13.79 2.83
N LEU A 170 4.40 -14.07 4.03
CA LEU A 170 5.03 -15.35 4.32
C LEU A 170 4.01 -16.45 4.64
N GLY A 171 2.84 -16.12 5.20
CA GLY A 171 1.90 -17.02 5.89
C GLY A 171 1.42 -18.27 5.13
N GLN A 172 1.49 -18.28 3.80
CA GLN A 172 1.05 -19.41 2.97
C GLN A 172 2.18 -20.44 2.71
N HIS A 173 2.85 -20.91 3.77
CA HIS A 173 4.06 -21.75 3.64
C HIS A 173 3.85 -23.06 2.85
N GLN A 174 2.63 -23.62 2.86
CA GLN A 174 2.30 -24.91 2.24
C GLN A 174 2.07 -24.80 0.73
N ASN A 175 1.59 -23.63 0.28
CA ASN A 175 1.34 -23.32 -1.12
C ASN A 175 1.65 -21.84 -1.40
N PRO A 176 2.94 -21.45 -1.35
CA PRO A 176 3.35 -20.05 -1.51
C PRO A 176 3.06 -19.56 -2.93
N GLU A 177 2.42 -18.41 -3.05
CA GLU A 177 2.38 -17.68 -4.32
C GLU A 177 3.75 -17.04 -4.59
N GLU A 178 4.31 -17.25 -5.77
CA GLU A 178 5.62 -16.71 -6.14
C GLU A 178 5.68 -15.19 -6.02
N GLU A 179 4.58 -14.52 -6.37
CA GLU A 179 4.45 -13.07 -6.29
C GLU A 179 4.55 -12.55 -4.84
N ASP A 180 3.95 -13.24 -3.87
CA ASP A 180 4.02 -12.86 -2.45
C ASP A 180 5.45 -13.05 -1.93
N VAL A 181 6.13 -14.11 -2.35
CA VAL A 181 7.54 -14.38 -2.01
C VAL A 181 8.46 -13.32 -2.63
N GLU A 182 8.24 -12.94 -3.89
CA GLU A 182 8.98 -11.84 -4.50
C GLU A 182 8.74 -10.52 -3.78
N ALA A 183 7.48 -10.23 -3.41
CA ALA A 183 7.10 -9.01 -2.74
C ALA A 183 7.78 -8.89 -1.38
N VAL A 184 7.81 -9.95 -0.57
CA VAL A 184 8.50 -9.92 0.74
C VAL A 184 10.01 -9.78 0.59
N CYS A 185 10.63 -10.42 -0.41
CA CYS A 185 12.07 -10.26 -0.68
C CYS A 185 12.40 -8.80 -1.04
N ARG A 186 11.61 -8.19 -1.92
CA ARG A 186 11.78 -6.77 -2.30
C ARG A 186 11.55 -5.85 -1.12
N LEU A 187 10.49 -6.08 -0.34
CA LEU A 187 10.17 -5.29 0.84
C LEU A 187 11.33 -5.30 1.85
N LEU A 188 11.82 -6.49 2.19
CA LEU A 188 12.97 -6.65 3.08
C LEU A 188 14.25 -6.02 2.52
N GLY A 189 14.46 -6.05 1.21
CA GLY A 189 15.57 -5.33 0.59
C GLY A 189 15.52 -3.81 0.80
N VAL A 190 14.32 -3.25 0.97
CA VAL A 190 14.10 -1.81 1.15
C VAL A 190 14.12 -1.41 2.64
N ILE A 191 13.44 -2.18 3.50
CA ILE A 191 13.22 -1.80 4.89
C ILE A 191 13.97 -2.65 5.91
N GLY A 192 14.59 -3.75 5.48
CA GLY A 192 15.16 -4.78 6.35
C GLY A 192 16.19 -4.25 7.34
N LYS A 193 17.09 -3.36 6.88
CA LYS A 193 18.08 -2.70 7.75
C LYS A 193 17.43 -1.92 8.90
N THR A 194 16.28 -1.32 8.66
CA THR A 194 15.59 -0.45 9.63
C THR A 194 14.84 -1.28 10.68
N ILE A 195 14.24 -2.41 10.27
CA ILE A 195 13.44 -3.27 11.16
C ILE A 195 14.26 -4.37 11.86
N ASP A 196 15.45 -4.70 11.36
CA ASP A 196 16.30 -5.75 11.93
C ASP A 196 17.18 -5.21 13.07
N HIS A 197 16.53 -4.92 14.20
CA HIS A 197 17.18 -4.43 15.43
C HIS A 197 16.98 -5.41 16.60
N PRO A 198 17.74 -5.29 17.71
CA PRO A 198 17.72 -6.29 18.79
C PRO A 198 16.33 -6.64 19.34
N LYS A 199 15.42 -5.67 19.46
CA LYS A 199 14.05 -5.89 19.96
C LYS A 199 13.15 -6.69 19.02
N ALA A 200 13.48 -6.73 17.73
CA ALA A 200 12.71 -7.42 16.69
C ALA A 200 13.40 -8.71 16.24
N LYS A 201 14.52 -9.09 16.88
CA LYS A 201 15.35 -10.23 16.49
C LYS A 201 14.55 -11.52 16.36
N GLU A 202 13.71 -11.83 17.34
CA GLU A 202 12.88 -13.05 17.32
C GLU A 202 11.93 -13.10 16.12
N TYR A 203 11.28 -11.97 15.80
CA TYR A 203 10.42 -11.88 14.61
C TYR A 203 11.22 -12.05 13.33
N MET A 204 12.36 -11.36 13.23
CA MET A 204 13.21 -11.42 12.03
C MET A 204 13.82 -12.81 11.84
N ASP A 205 14.25 -13.47 12.91
CA ASP A 205 14.74 -14.84 12.86
C ASP A 205 13.64 -15.80 12.37
N ALA A 206 12.43 -15.71 12.93
CA ALA A 206 11.30 -16.51 12.46
C ALA A 206 10.96 -16.28 10.97
N TYR A 207 11.00 -15.03 10.49
CA TYR A 207 10.77 -14.73 9.07
C TYR A 207 11.82 -15.37 8.17
N PHE A 208 13.10 -15.26 8.55
CA PHE A 208 14.20 -15.79 7.75
C PHE A 208 14.29 -17.32 7.81
N ASP A 209 13.83 -17.95 8.88
CA ASP A 209 13.66 -19.41 8.95
C ASP A 209 12.61 -19.92 7.95
N ILE A 210 11.49 -19.20 7.82
CA ILE A 210 10.47 -19.50 6.81
C ILE A 210 11.06 -19.30 5.41
N MET A 211 11.74 -18.18 5.16
CA MET A 211 12.38 -17.90 3.87
C MET A 211 13.43 -18.95 3.52
N ALA A 212 14.19 -19.46 4.49
CA ALA A 212 15.16 -20.54 4.27
C ALA A 212 14.47 -21.83 3.80
N LYS A 213 13.37 -22.24 4.44
CA LYS A 213 12.55 -23.40 4.01
C LYS A 213 11.99 -23.20 2.60
N LEU A 214 11.49 -22.00 2.30
CA LEU A 214 11.00 -21.67 0.96
C LEU A 214 12.11 -21.70 -0.10
N SER A 215 13.35 -21.32 0.26
CA SER A 215 14.47 -21.27 -0.69
C SER A 215 14.90 -22.64 -1.24
N THR A 216 14.43 -23.72 -0.61
CA THR A 216 14.64 -25.11 -1.03
C THR A 216 13.37 -25.77 -1.56
N ASN A 217 12.24 -25.07 -1.57
CA ASN A 217 10.95 -25.62 -2.00
C ASN A 217 10.89 -25.76 -3.53
N GLN A 218 10.79 -27.00 -4.01
CA GLN A 218 10.78 -27.30 -5.45
C GLN A 218 9.52 -26.82 -6.19
N LYS A 219 8.45 -26.43 -5.47
CA LYS A 219 7.25 -25.82 -6.06
C LYS A 219 7.49 -24.39 -6.58
N LEU A 220 8.47 -23.68 -6.02
CA LEU A 220 8.82 -22.33 -6.43
C LEU A 220 9.81 -22.38 -7.60
N SER A 221 9.73 -21.41 -8.51
CA SER A 221 10.70 -21.27 -9.59
C SER A 221 12.11 -21.04 -9.07
N LEU A 222 13.10 -21.42 -9.88
CA LEU A 222 14.50 -21.25 -9.55
C LEU A 222 14.84 -19.77 -9.27
N ARG A 223 14.25 -18.85 -10.04
CA ARG A 223 14.37 -17.40 -9.85
C ARG A 223 13.95 -16.97 -8.44
N VAL A 224 12.77 -17.39 -7.99
CA VAL A 224 12.24 -17.01 -6.67
C VAL A 224 13.08 -17.62 -5.54
N ARG A 225 13.53 -18.86 -5.71
CA ARG A 225 14.47 -19.49 -4.76
C ARG A 225 15.80 -18.73 -4.67
N PHE A 226 16.32 -18.21 -5.78
CA PHE A 226 17.52 -17.35 -5.75
C PHE A 226 17.25 -16.02 -5.07
N MET A 227 16.11 -15.35 -5.35
CA MET A 227 15.75 -14.11 -4.65
C MET A 227 15.68 -14.29 -3.12
N LEU A 228 15.13 -15.42 -2.66
CA LEU A 228 15.13 -15.77 -1.23
C LEU A 228 16.55 -15.90 -0.66
N ARG A 229 17.44 -16.60 -1.38
CA ARG A 229 18.85 -16.75 -0.97
C ARG A 229 19.57 -15.41 -0.93
N ASP A 230 19.35 -14.55 -1.92
CA ASP A 230 19.93 -13.21 -1.97
C ASP A 230 19.47 -12.37 -0.77
N ALA A 231 18.18 -12.44 -0.40
CA ALA A 231 17.67 -11.75 0.78
C ALA A 231 18.28 -12.30 2.09
N ILE A 232 18.40 -13.63 2.22
CA ILE A 232 19.06 -14.29 3.36
C ILE A 232 20.52 -13.84 3.48
N ASP A 233 21.25 -13.83 2.37
CA ASP A 233 22.64 -13.41 2.31
C ASP A 233 22.80 -11.92 2.60
N LEU A 234 21.87 -11.07 2.13
CA LEU A 234 21.84 -9.65 2.44
C LEU A 234 21.74 -9.41 3.95
N ARG A 235 20.85 -10.14 4.65
CA ARG A 235 20.73 -10.07 6.11
C ARG A 235 22.00 -10.56 6.82
N LYS A 236 22.55 -11.71 6.40
CA LYS A 236 23.83 -12.22 6.93
C LYS A 236 24.97 -11.21 6.78
N ASN A 237 24.98 -10.47 5.68
CA ASN A 237 25.91 -9.38 5.41
C ASN A 237 25.51 -8.04 6.05
N LYS A 238 24.71 -8.06 7.13
CA LYS A 238 24.27 -6.88 7.88
C LYS A 238 23.63 -5.81 6.99
N TRP A 239 22.86 -6.23 6.01
CA TRP A 239 22.14 -5.37 5.05
C TRP A 239 23.04 -4.49 4.19
N GLN A 240 24.30 -4.91 3.97
CA GLN A 240 25.20 -4.25 3.05
C GLN A 240 25.12 -4.92 1.67
N ALA A 241 24.85 -4.11 0.64
CA ALA A 241 24.89 -4.60 -0.73
C ALA A 241 26.29 -5.13 -1.06
N ARG A 242 26.38 -6.32 -1.66
CA ARG A 242 27.65 -6.82 -2.19
C ARG A 242 28.09 -5.85 -3.28
N ARG A 243 29.26 -5.22 -3.13
CA ARG A 243 29.88 -4.51 -4.24
C ARG A 243 30.11 -5.54 -5.34
N LEU A 244 29.42 -5.39 -6.48
CA LEU A 244 29.87 -6.02 -7.72
C LEU A 244 31.26 -5.43 -7.98
N MET A 245 32.30 -6.18 -7.66
CA MET A 245 33.59 -5.94 -8.27
C MET A 245 33.39 -6.27 -9.74
N LEU A 246 33.23 -5.23 -10.56
CA LEU A 246 33.42 -5.34 -12.00
C LEU A 246 34.87 -5.78 -12.18
N VAL A 247 35.05 -7.06 -12.53
CA VAL A 247 36.28 -7.59 -13.09
C VAL A 247 36.11 -7.58 -14.60
#